data_AF-A0A0F8Z8G8-F1
#
_entry.id   AF-A0A0F8Z8G8-F1
#
_cell.length_a   1.000
_cell.length_b   1.000
_cell.length_c   1.000
_cell.angle_alpha   90.00
_cell.angle_beta   90.00
_cell.angle_gamma   90.00
#
_symmetry.space_group_name_H-M   'P 1'
#
loop_
_entity.id
_entity.type
_entity.pdbx_description
1 polymer ?
#
loop_
_entity_poly.entity_id
_entity_poly.type
_entity_poly.pdbx_seq_one_letter_code
_entity_poly.pdbx_strand_id
1 'polypeptide(L)'
;DLDADFLIVTNNYRASGGGNFPAIDGTSRETFEGPDENRGVLRNYIISEAAKSSTGSIDPSADNNWRFSTITTSANLNVVFRTSPLDEVATIAQTLPAVAPTSPLKTDENGFALYTIDLKN
;
A
#
# COMPACT_ATOMS: atom_id res chain seq x y z
N ASP A 1 -12.29 7.17 18.03
CA ASP A 1 -13.33 6.73 18.96
C ASP A 1 -13.66 5.28 18.61
N LEU A 2 -13.56 4.37 19.58
CA LEU A 2 -13.78 2.93 19.33
C LEU A 2 -15.28 2.57 19.26
N ASP A 3 -16.14 3.45 19.77
CA ASP A 3 -17.59 3.25 19.80
C ASP A 3 -18.30 4.01 18.66
N ALA A 4 -17.55 4.62 17.74
CA ALA A 4 -18.10 5.35 16.62
C ALA A 4 -18.54 4.43 15.46
N ASP A 5 -19.63 4.81 14.82
CA ASP A 5 -20.09 4.20 13.57
C ASP A 5 -19.35 4.78 12.37
N PHE A 6 -18.98 3.92 11.42
CA PHE A 6 -18.27 4.31 10.20
C PHE A 6 -19.00 3.81 8.96
N LEU A 7 -19.16 4.68 7.97
CA LEU A 7 -19.53 4.25 6.62
C LEU A 7 -18.27 3.83 5.88
N ILE A 8 -18.27 2.58 5.38
CA ILE A 8 -17.15 2.01 4.63
C ILE A 8 -17.54 1.90 3.17
N VAL A 9 -16.68 2.39 2.28
CA VAL A 9 -16.84 2.26 0.83
C VAL A 9 -15.98 1.10 0.34
N THR A 10 -16.59 0.15 -0.38
CA THR A 10 -15.90 -0.99 -0.97
C THR A 10 -16.63 -1.46 -2.23
N ASN A 11 -16.02 -2.38 -2.99
CA ASN A 11 -16.68 -3.04 -4.11
C ASN A 11 -17.66 -4.14 -3.65
N ASN A 12 -18.56 -4.54 -4.56
CA ASN A 12 -19.54 -5.59 -4.32
C ASN A 12 -18.93 -6.94 -3.93
N TYR A 13 -17.79 -7.34 -4.53
CA TYR A 13 -17.10 -8.59 -4.18
C TYR A 13 -16.75 -8.67 -2.69
N ARG A 14 -16.16 -7.62 -2.12
CA ARG A 14 -15.85 -7.57 -0.69
C ARG A 14 -17.12 -7.43 0.15
N ALA A 15 -18.05 -6.59 -0.28
CA ALA A 15 -19.31 -6.39 0.43
C ALA A 15 -20.10 -7.69 0.59
N SER A 16 -20.00 -8.61 -0.37
CA SER A 16 -20.65 -9.93 -0.35
C SER A 16 -19.84 -11.03 0.36
N GLY A 17 -18.79 -10.69 1.12
CA GLY A 17 -17.95 -11.67 1.83
C GLY A 17 -16.78 -12.25 1.04
N GLY A 18 -16.54 -11.79 -0.19
CA GLY A 18 -15.42 -12.22 -1.00
C GLY A 18 -14.08 -11.91 -0.34
N GLY A 19 -13.16 -12.88 -0.32
CA GLY A 19 -11.84 -12.75 0.26
C GLY A 19 -11.79 -12.87 1.79
N ASN A 20 -12.89 -13.20 2.45
CA ASN A 20 -12.98 -13.39 3.91
C ASN A 20 -12.49 -12.16 4.70
N PHE A 21 -12.87 -10.96 4.27
CA PHE A 21 -12.52 -9.73 4.98
C PHE A 21 -13.21 -9.70 6.36
N PRO A 22 -12.47 -9.42 7.45
CA PRO A 22 -13.05 -9.40 8.79
C PRO A 22 -14.28 -8.49 8.89
N ALA A 23 -15.35 -8.99 9.50
CA ALA A 23 -16.60 -8.28 9.74
C ALA A 23 -17.35 -7.76 8.48
N ILE A 24 -16.96 -8.21 7.28
CA ILE A 24 -17.69 -7.98 6.02
C ILE A 24 -17.97 -9.35 5.40
N ASP A 25 -19.06 -9.99 5.83
CA ASP A 25 -19.49 -11.33 5.42
C ASP A 25 -20.75 -11.33 4.52
N GLY A 26 -21.19 -10.15 4.08
CA GLY A 26 -22.38 -9.95 3.27
C GLY A 26 -23.72 -10.03 4.01
N THR A 27 -23.71 -10.30 5.32
CA THR A 27 -24.95 -10.48 6.10
C THR A 27 -24.97 -9.71 7.42
N SER A 28 -23.80 -9.45 8.00
CA SER A 28 -23.65 -8.82 9.32
C SER A 28 -23.68 -7.29 9.30
N ARG A 29 -23.73 -6.67 8.12
CA ARG A 29 -23.71 -5.21 7.93
C ARG A 29 -24.79 -4.80 6.95
N GLU A 30 -25.42 -3.65 7.20
CA GLU A 30 -26.28 -3.02 6.21
C GLU A 30 -25.45 -2.56 5.03
N THR A 31 -25.90 -2.89 3.82
CA THR A 31 -25.22 -2.57 2.58
C THR A 31 -26.10 -1.66 1.72
N PHE A 32 -25.48 -0.62 1.18
CA PHE A 32 -26.06 0.21 0.14
C PHE A 32 -25.30 -0.05 -1.16
N GLU A 33 -25.99 -0.55 -2.18
CA GLU A 33 -25.41 -0.76 -3.50
C GLU A 33 -25.58 0.50 -4.35
N GLY A 34 -24.45 1.14 -4.66
CA GLY A 34 -24.42 2.27 -5.59
C GLY A 34 -24.69 1.83 -7.03
N PRO A 35 -25.31 2.68 -7.87
CA PRO A 35 -25.64 2.34 -9.25
C PRO A 35 -24.43 2.32 -10.20
N ASP A 36 -23.33 2.97 -9.80
CA ASP A 36 -22.14 3.15 -10.64
C ASP A 36 -21.20 1.95 -10.52
N GLU A 37 -20.74 1.41 -11.65
CA GLU A 37 -19.70 0.40 -11.62
C GLU A 37 -18.34 0.98 -11.19
N ASN A 38 -17.48 0.18 -10.54
CA ASN A 38 -16.15 0.60 -10.05
C ASN A 38 -15.33 1.37 -11.11
N ARG A 39 -15.40 0.94 -12.37
CA ARG A 39 -14.68 1.57 -13.48
C ARG A 39 -15.25 2.94 -13.85
N GLY A 40 -16.57 3.10 -13.75
CA GLY A 40 -17.26 4.37 -13.96
C GLY A 40 -16.86 5.37 -12.88
N VAL A 41 -16.93 4.97 -11.60
CA VAL A 41 -16.50 5.79 -10.46
C VAL A 41 -15.04 6.23 -10.62
N LEU A 42 -14.13 5.29 -10.90
CA LEU A 42 -12.70 5.61 -11.10
C LEU A 42 -12.47 6.57 -12.26
N ARG A 43 -13.15 6.37 -13.40
CA ARG A 43 -13.03 7.26 -14.56
C ARG A 43 -13.47 8.68 -14.21
N ASN A 44 -14.63 8.81 -13.56
CA ASN A 44 -15.18 10.11 -13.18
C ASN A 44 -14.26 10.82 -12.19
N TYR A 45 -13.69 10.07 -11.23
CA TYR A 45 -12.68 10.60 -10.32
C TYR A 45 -11.47 11.16 -11.08
N ILE A 46 -10.83 10.37 -11.95
CA ILE A 46 -9.66 10.80 -12.72
C ILE A 46 -9.96 12.06 -13.54
N ILE A 47 -11.09 12.10 -14.24
CA ILE A 47 -11.50 13.28 -15.01
C ILE A 47 -11.66 14.50 -14.08
N SER A 48 -12.33 14.32 -12.94
CA SER A 48 -12.59 15.42 -12.01
C SER A 48 -11.32 15.95 -11.35
N GLU A 49 -10.38 15.09 -10.99
CA GLU A 49 -9.10 15.50 -10.38
C GLU A 49 -8.15 16.11 -11.40
N ALA A 50 -8.08 15.54 -12.61
CA ALA A 50 -7.31 16.10 -13.71
C ALA A 50 -7.79 17.53 -14.06
N ALA A 51 -9.10 17.78 -14.04
CA ALA A 51 -9.66 19.12 -14.28
C ALA A 51 -9.32 20.15 -13.19
N LYS A 52 -8.99 19.70 -11.97
CA LYS A 52 -8.54 20.57 -10.86
C LYS A 52 -7.04 20.86 -10.92
N SER A 53 -6.27 20.05 -11.66
CA SER A 53 -4.83 20.19 -11.81
C SER A 53 -4.48 21.15 -12.95
N SER A 54 -3.46 21.98 -12.75
CA SER A 54 -2.93 22.88 -13.80
C SER A 54 -2.28 22.13 -14.96
N THR A 55 -1.87 20.88 -14.76
CA THR A 55 -1.27 20.03 -15.80
C THR A 55 -2.31 19.24 -16.59
N GLY A 56 -3.58 19.24 -16.17
CA GLY A 56 -4.61 18.38 -16.75
C GLY A 56 -4.39 16.89 -16.46
N SER A 57 -3.64 16.54 -15.41
CA SER A 57 -3.31 15.17 -15.03
C SER A 57 -3.49 14.94 -13.54
N ILE A 58 -3.63 13.67 -13.14
CA ILE A 58 -3.53 13.26 -11.73
C ILE A 58 -2.07 12.95 -11.37
N ASP A 59 -1.74 13.07 -10.09
CA ASP A 59 -0.49 12.55 -9.53
C ASP A 59 -0.79 11.26 -8.75
N PRO A 60 -0.46 10.09 -9.30
CA PRO A 60 -0.62 8.81 -8.61
C PRO A 60 0.61 8.41 -7.80
N SER A 61 1.59 9.30 -7.63
CA SER A 61 2.83 8.96 -6.93
C SER A 61 2.56 8.57 -5.47
N ALA A 62 3.37 7.63 -4.97
CA ALA A 62 3.32 7.25 -3.57
C ALA A 62 3.80 8.42 -2.71
N ASP A 63 3.06 8.73 -1.66
CA ASP A 63 3.29 9.84 -0.74
C ASP A 63 3.84 9.37 0.63
N ASN A 64 4.27 8.11 0.72
CA ASN A 64 4.71 7.46 1.96
C ASN A 64 3.67 7.47 3.09
N ASN A 65 2.37 7.47 2.77
CA ASN A 65 1.29 7.38 3.77
C ASN A 65 1.15 6.01 4.47
N TRP A 66 1.86 4.98 3.98
CA TRP A 66 1.96 3.67 4.64
C TRP A 66 3.35 3.46 5.24
N ARG A 67 3.38 2.90 6.45
CA ARG A 67 4.61 2.44 7.09
C ARG A 67 4.35 1.15 7.87
N PHE A 68 5.39 0.34 8.03
CA PHE A 68 5.36 -0.74 8.99
C PHE A 68 5.39 -0.18 10.42
N SER A 69 4.71 -0.86 11.34
CA SER A 69 4.91 -0.59 12.76
C SER A 69 6.31 -1.02 13.16
N THR A 70 6.94 -0.27 14.06
CA THR A 70 8.20 -0.69 14.67
C THR A 70 7.97 -1.91 15.57
N ILE A 71 9.01 -2.73 15.70
CA ILE A 71 9.07 -3.91 16.55
C ILE A 71 9.80 -3.52 17.83
N THR A 72 9.09 -3.57 18.95
CA THR A 72 9.68 -3.36 20.27
C THR A 72 10.43 -4.61 20.70
N THR A 73 11.76 -4.57 20.65
CA THR A 73 12.62 -5.69 21.08
C THR A 73 14.00 -5.20 21.55
N SER A 74 14.60 -5.95 22.47
CA SER A 74 15.99 -5.77 22.87
C SER A 74 16.99 -6.42 21.89
N ALA A 75 16.50 -7.26 20.98
CA ALA A 75 17.33 -7.90 19.97
C ALA A 75 17.82 -6.89 18.91
N ASN A 76 19.00 -7.14 18.35
CA ASN A 76 19.43 -6.45 17.14
C ASN A 76 18.71 -7.06 15.94
N LEU A 77 17.83 -6.28 15.32
CA LEU A 77 17.09 -6.71 14.15
C LEU A 77 17.97 -6.65 12.91
N ASN A 78 17.96 -7.74 12.13
CA ASN A 78 18.54 -7.80 10.81
C ASN A 78 17.47 -8.32 9.85
N VAL A 79 16.55 -7.43 9.45
CA VAL A 79 15.44 -7.76 8.56
C VAL A 79 15.88 -7.50 7.13
N VAL A 80 15.97 -8.56 6.35
CA VAL A 80 16.42 -8.54 4.97
C VAL A 80 15.33 -9.10 4.07
N PHE A 81 15.11 -8.46 2.94
CA PHE A 81 14.22 -8.94 1.88
C PHE A 81 14.93 -8.92 0.53
N ARG A 82 14.38 -9.68 -0.41
CA ARG A 82 14.89 -9.83 -1.78
C ARG A 82 14.13 -8.91 -2.72
N THR A 83 14.83 -8.26 -3.62
CA THR A 83 14.23 -7.47 -4.71
C THR A 83 15.14 -7.47 -5.94
N SER A 84 14.66 -6.85 -7.02
CA SER A 84 15.39 -6.74 -8.28
C SER A 84 16.74 -6.03 -8.07
N PRO A 85 17.83 -6.48 -8.73
CA PRO A 85 19.16 -5.88 -8.64
C PRO A 85 19.34 -4.62 -9.50
N LEU A 86 18.27 -4.13 -10.14
CA LEU A 86 18.31 -2.97 -11.03
C LEU A 86 18.60 -1.66 -10.29
N ASP A 87 19.32 -0.75 -10.93
CA ASP A 87 19.67 0.57 -10.38
C ASP A 87 18.43 1.44 -10.10
N GLU A 88 17.35 1.26 -10.85
CA GLU A 88 16.07 1.93 -10.59
C GLU A 88 15.50 1.57 -9.22
N VAL A 89 15.71 0.32 -8.76
CA VAL A 89 15.28 -0.12 -7.43
C VAL A 89 16.12 0.56 -6.35
N ALA A 90 17.42 0.68 -6.57
CA ALA A 90 18.31 1.42 -5.67
C ALA A 90 17.92 2.91 -5.59
N THR A 91 17.43 3.48 -6.68
CA THR A 91 16.91 4.86 -6.73
C THR A 91 15.60 4.99 -5.95
N ILE A 92 14.66 4.05 -6.14
CA ILE A 92 13.40 4.04 -5.38
C ILE A 92 13.67 3.85 -3.88
N ALA A 93 14.60 2.97 -3.51
CA ALA A 93 14.93 2.75 -2.10
C ALA A 93 15.39 4.04 -1.39
N GLN A 94 16.07 4.95 -2.09
CA GLN A 94 16.48 6.25 -1.53
C GLN A 94 15.31 7.16 -1.18
N THR A 95 14.11 6.94 -1.74
CA THR A 95 12.90 7.72 -1.42
C THR A 95 12.05 7.09 -0.31
N LEU A 96 12.42 5.88 0.14
CA LEU A 96 11.72 5.15 1.19
C LEU A 96 12.47 5.29 2.52
N PRO A 97 11.84 5.85 3.57
CA PRO A 97 12.56 6.27 4.78
C PRO A 97 13.20 5.13 5.59
N ALA A 98 12.69 3.91 5.47
CA ALA A 98 13.13 2.77 6.27
C ALA A 98 13.86 1.69 5.45
N VAL A 99 14.08 1.90 4.15
CA VAL A 99 14.61 0.86 3.25
C VAL A 99 15.99 1.28 2.74
N ALA A 100 16.94 0.35 2.78
CA ALA A 100 18.28 0.57 2.25
C ALA A 100 18.86 -0.72 1.67
N PRO A 101 19.73 -0.65 0.64
CA PRO A 101 20.49 -1.83 0.20
C PRO A 101 21.35 -2.36 1.36
N THR A 102 21.65 -3.67 1.38
CA THR A 102 22.67 -4.16 2.31
C THR A 102 24.00 -3.45 2.05
N SER A 103 24.85 -3.32 3.08
CA SER A 103 26.20 -2.78 2.94
C SER A 103 27.23 -3.85 3.36
N PRO A 104 28.03 -4.41 2.43
CA PRO A 104 27.99 -4.19 0.98
C PRO A 104 26.70 -4.74 0.34
N LEU A 105 26.38 -4.29 -0.87
CA LEU A 105 25.26 -4.84 -1.64
C LEU A 105 25.52 -6.32 -1.89
N LYS A 106 24.59 -7.17 -1.45
CA LYS A 106 24.66 -8.62 -1.62
C LYS A 106 23.61 -9.04 -2.62
N THR A 107 23.94 -10.07 -3.39
CA THR A 107 23.02 -10.77 -4.27
C THR A 107 22.91 -12.21 -3.81
N ASP A 108 21.71 -12.78 -3.85
CA ASP A 108 21.54 -14.20 -3.56
C ASP A 108 21.86 -15.09 -4.78
N GLU A 109 21.77 -16.40 -4.58
CA GLU A 109 22.04 -17.42 -5.61
C GLU A 109 21.10 -17.33 -6.83
N ASN A 110 19.95 -16.66 -6.70
CA ASN A 110 18.96 -16.48 -7.76
C ASN A 110 19.11 -15.12 -8.47
N GLY A 111 20.13 -14.33 -8.12
CA GLY A 111 20.38 -13.04 -8.73
C GLY A 111 19.58 -11.87 -8.14
N PHE A 112 18.89 -12.06 -7.01
CA PHE A 112 18.17 -10.96 -6.34
C PHE A 112 19.08 -10.18 -5.40
N ALA A 113 18.99 -8.86 -5.46
CA ALA A 113 19.66 -7.99 -4.51
C ALA A 113 18.98 -8.05 -3.15
N LEU A 114 19.79 -7.96 -2.09
CA LEU A 114 19.34 -7.95 -0.71
C LEU A 114 19.23 -6.51 -0.20
N TYR A 115 18.07 -6.21 0.37
CA TYR A 115 17.76 -4.92 0.99
C TYR A 115 17.33 -5.12 2.43
N THR A 116 17.63 -4.14 3.26
CA THR A 116 17.25 -4.06 4.66
C THR A 116 16.05 -3.17 4.84
N ILE A 117 15.24 -3.47 5.84
CA ILE A 117 14.21 -2.57 6.36
C ILE A 117 14.44 -2.30 7.84
N ASP A 118 14.51 -1.02 8.23
CA ASP A 118 14.56 -0.63 9.62
C ASP A 118 13.14 -0.70 10.21
N LEU A 119 12.96 -1.64 11.15
CA LEU A 119 11.73 -1.80 11.91
C LEU A 119 11.93 -1.45 13.38
N LYS A 120 13.05 -0.81 13.75
CA LYS A 120 13.32 -0.43 15.14
C LYS A 120 13.04 1.05 15.39
N ASN A 121 13.31 1.91 14.42
CA ASN A 121 13.19 3.36 14.52
C ASN A 121 12.03 3.92 13.69
#